data_AF-A0A6G0WV82-F1
#
_entry.id   AF-A0A6G0WV82-F1
#
_cell.length_a   1.000
_cell.length_b   1.000
_cell.length_c   1.000
_cell.angle_alpha   90.00
_cell.angle_beta   90.00
_cell.angle_gamma   90.00
#
_symmetry.space_group_name_H-M   'P 1'
#
loop_
_entity.id
_entity.type
_entity.pdbx_description
1 polymer ?
#
loop_
_entity_poly.entity_id
_entity_poly.type
_entity_poly.pdbx_seq_one_letter_code
_entity_poly.pdbx_strand_id
1 'polypeptide(L)'
;MAVLARNAMDSSDDQVVMALVQVIRSRQVKTTREARKSGNIGRGHLAGHENIIRDYFGQGNNPPIYSDRTFRRRFRMGRDLFLRIVHSVVEDDSYFVQKRDAIGKKGLSHIQKCTSAMRILAYGLSADATDEYCRLGESTSMKSLKRFVDAIVNVFGPKYLREPSDDDIQHHLNQNAARGFPGMFGSIDCTHWEWKNCPVAWQGQYQDREGKRSIILEAIATQMARVYWCPRVKQRYQRI
;
A
#
# COMPACT_ATOMS: atom_id res chain seq x y z
N MET A 1 30.94 8.03 4.76
CA MET A 1 31.09 7.07 5.87
C MET A 1 30.02 7.38 6.89
N ALA A 2 28.95 6.59 6.94
CA ALA A 2 27.93 6.72 7.98
C ALA A 2 27.81 5.34 8.66
N VAL A 3 28.48 5.22 9.80
CA VAL A 3 28.32 4.10 10.72
C VAL A 3 27.00 4.33 11.44
N LEU A 4 26.01 3.46 11.23
CA LEU A 4 24.77 3.50 12.00
C LEU A 4 25.07 2.93 13.40
N ALA A 5 25.21 3.83 14.36
CA ALA A 5 25.22 3.47 15.77
C ALA A 5 23.90 2.82 16.15
N ARG A 6 23.99 1.64 16.79
CA ARG A 6 22.88 0.94 17.44
C ARG A 6 22.26 1.87 18.48
N ASN A 7 21.06 2.37 18.21
CA ASN A 7 20.14 2.84 19.24
C ASN A 7 18.96 1.87 19.25
N ALA A 8 18.66 1.35 20.44
CA ALA A 8 17.62 0.36 20.69
C ALA A 8 16.26 0.83 20.14
N MET A 9 15.56 -0.10 19.50
CA MET A 9 14.24 0.01 18.88
C MET A 9 13.22 0.56 19.88
N ASP A 10 12.67 1.74 19.58
CA ASP A 10 11.53 2.29 20.31
C ASP A 10 10.23 1.78 19.67
N SER A 11 9.22 1.54 20.49
CA SER A 11 7.87 1.01 20.19
C SER A 11 7.04 1.88 19.21
N SER A 12 7.67 2.88 18.59
CA SER A 12 7.07 3.95 17.81
C SER A 12 6.85 3.60 16.33
N ASP A 13 7.58 2.63 15.76
CA ASP A 13 7.57 2.40 14.31
C ASP A 13 6.35 1.58 13.84
N ASP A 14 5.92 0.60 14.64
CA ASP A 14 4.61 -0.05 14.47
C ASP A 14 3.46 0.97 14.62
N GLN A 15 3.65 2.01 15.43
CA GLN A 15 2.65 3.06 15.60
C GLN A 15 2.49 3.91 14.35
N VAL A 16 3.49 4.03 13.47
CA VAL A 16 3.39 4.85 12.24
C VAL A 16 2.61 4.12 11.15
N VAL A 17 2.83 2.81 10.96
CA VAL A 17 1.98 2.00 10.07
C VAL A 17 0.56 1.97 10.61
N MET A 18 0.40 1.77 11.92
CA MET A 18 -0.90 1.84 12.58
C MET A 18 -1.51 3.24 12.50
N ALA A 19 -0.71 4.31 12.49
CA ALA A 19 -1.16 5.68 12.30
C ALA A 19 -1.62 5.92 10.86
N LEU A 20 -0.93 5.39 9.85
CA LEU A 20 -1.37 5.48 8.45
C LEU A 20 -2.67 4.69 8.24
N VAL A 21 -2.75 3.49 8.81
CA VAL A 21 -3.97 2.70 8.87
C VAL A 21 -5.06 3.44 9.65
N GLN A 22 -4.73 4.11 10.76
CA GLN A 22 -5.67 4.95 11.52
C GLN A 22 -6.09 6.21 10.76
N VAL A 23 -5.24 6.81 9.92
CA VAL A 23 -5.54 7.96 9.06
C VAL A 23 -6.47 7.55 7.92
N ILE A 24 -6.24 6.37 7.33
CA ILE A 24 -7.18 5.73 6.40
C ILE A 24 -8.51 5.44 7.11
N ARG A 25 -8.47 5.02 8.38
CA ARG A 25 -9.67 4.80 9.23
C ARG A 25 -10.36 6.10 9.65
N SER A 26 -9.63 7.22 9.82
CA SER A 26 -10.14 8.50 10.35
C SER A 26 -10.60 9.48 9.28
N ARG A 27 -10.29 9.23 8.00
CA ARG A 27 -10.89 9.95 6.84
C ARG A 27 -12.41 9.83 6.72
N GLN A 28 -13.07 9.10 7.63
CA GLN A 28 -14.51 9.20 7.86
C GLN A 28 -14.83 10.51 8.59
N VAL A 29 -14.98 11.61 7.85
CA VAL A 29 -15.80 12.71 8.33
C VAL A 29 -17.21 12.15 8.48
N LYS A 30 -17.67 11.99 9.74
CA LYS A 30 -19.07 11.73 10.03
C LYS A 30 -19.86 12.97 9.62
N THR A 31 -20.38 13.00 8.40
CA THR A 31 -21.47 13.91 8.06
C THR A 31 -22.73 13.38 8.74
N THR A 32 -23.15 14.04 9.82
CA THR A 32 -24.42 13.87 10.53
C THR A 32 -25.59 14.34 9.66
N ARG A 33 -25.73 13.81 8.44
CA ARG A 33 -26.96 13.93 7.65
C ARG A 33 -27.63 12.58 7.71
N GLU A 34 -28.88 12.55 8.18
CA GLU A 34 -29.71 11.36 8.19
C GLU A 34 -29.65 10.69 6.81
N ALA A 35 -28.88 9.60 6.73
CA ALA A 35 -28.60 8.94 5.47
C ALA A 35 -29.87 8.21 5.04
N ARG A 36 -30.70 8.88 4.21
CA ARG A 36 -31.67 8.17 3.37
C ARG A 36 -30.86 7.13 2.58
N LYS A 37 -31.10 5.85 2.85
CA LYS A 37 -30.51 4.76 2.05
C LYS A 37 -30.97 4.96 0.61
N SER A 38 -30.07 5.45 -0.24
CA SER A 38 -30.31 5.43 -1.68
C SER A 38 -30.43 3.99 -2.14
N GLY A 39 -31.32 3.74 -3.08
CA GLY A 39 -31.49 2.42 -3.68
C GLY A 39 -30.17 1.92 -4.25
N ASN A 40 -29.92 0.61 -4.13
CA ASN A 40 -28.69 0.04 -4.68
C ASN A 40 -28.73 0.11 -6.21
N ILE A 41 -27.77 0.81 -6.81
CA ILE A 41 -27.66 0.93 -8.27
C ILE A 41 -27.14 -0.41 -8.83
N GLY A 42 -27.84 -0.94 -9.82
CA GLY A 42 -27.46 -2.15 -10.55
C GLY A 42 -26.23 -1.94 -11.44
N ARG A 43 -25.03 -1.93 -10.86
CA ARG A 43 -23.75 -1.61 -11.54
C ARG A 43 -23.22 -2.66 -12.52
N GLY A 44 -23.92 -3.79 -12.70
CA GLY A 44 -23.47 -4.85 -13.62
C GLY A 44 -22.12 -5.48 -13.24
N HIS A 45 -21.98 -5.93 -11.98
CA HIS A 45 -20.69 -6.45 -11.46
C HIS A 45 -20.05 -7.56 -12.31
N LEU A 46 -20.85 -8.46 -12.88
CA LEU A 46 -20.34 -9.54 -13.74
C LEU A 46 -19.70 -8.99 -15.03
N ALA A 47 -20.40 -8.12 -15.74
CA ALA A 47 -19.87 -7.46 -16.93
C ALA A 47 -18.62 -6.62 -16.60
N GLY A 48 -18.60 -5.97 -15.44
CA GLY A 48 -17.42 -5.27 -14.93
C GLY A 48 -16.21 -6.21 -14.74
N HIS A 49 -16.43 -7.41 -14.20
CA HIS A 49 -15.39 -8.42 -14.06
C HIS A 49 -14.87 -8.89 -15.42
N GLU A 50 -15.76 -9.27 -16.33
CA GLU A 50 -15.41 -9.76 -17.67
C GLU A 50 -14.60 -8.72 -18.45
N ASN A 51 -14.95 -7.44 -18.35
CA ASN A 51 -14.17 -6.36 -18.95
C ASN A 51 -12.74 -6.31 -18.39
N ILE A 52 -12.54 -6.42 -17.07
CA ILE A 52 -11.19 -6.42 -16.48
C ILE A 52 -10.38 -7.63 -16.95
N ILE A 53 -11.01 -8.81 -17.01
CA ILE A 53 -10.35 -10.04 -17.48
C ILE A 53 -9.94 -9.89 -18.94
N ARG A 54 -10.86 -9.51 -19.83
CA ARG A 54 -10.58 -9.27 -21.25
C ARG A 54 -9.46 -8.24 -21.45
N ASP A 55 -9.52 -7.14 -20.71
CA ASP A 55 -8.62 -6.02 -20.91
C ASP A 55 -7.18 -6.34 -20.47
N TYR A 56 -6.98 -7.04 -19.34
CA TYR A 56 -5.66 -7.19 -18.73
C TYR A 56 -5.12 -8.62 -18.65
N PHE A 57 -5.98 -9.62 -18.60
CA PHE A 57 -5.57 -11.01 -18.36
C PHE A 57 -5.81 -11.92 -19.57
N GLY A 58 -6.66 -11.50 -20.51
CA GLY A 58 -7.08 -12.35 -21.62
C GLY A 58 -8.12 -13.38 -21.16
N GLN A 59 -8.77 -14.04 -22.12
CA GLN A 59 -9.76 -15.07 -21.83
C GLN A 59 -9.62 -16.22 -22.82
N GLY A 60 -9.39 -17.43 -22.30
CA GLY A 60 -9.11 -18.60 -23.13
C GLY A 60 -7.85 -18.38 -23.98
N ASN A 61 -7.98 -18.53 -25.30
CA ASN A 61 -6.88 -18.34 -26.26
C ASN A 61 -6.71 -16.88 -26.72
N ASN A 62 -7.53 -15.95 -26.22
CA ASN A 62 -7.45 -14.55 -26.63
C ASN A 62 -6.45 -13.80 -25.74
N PRO A 63 -5.45 -13.11 -26.33
CA PRO A 63 -4.52 -12.30 -25.57
C PRO A 63 -5.23 -11.09 -24.93
N PRO A 64 -4.69 -10.55 -23.82
CA PRO A 64 -5.22 -9.33 -23.21
C PRO A 64 -5.12 -8.15 -24.18
N ILE A 65 -6.12 -7.26 -24.15
CA ILE A 65 -6.11 -6.02 -24.96
C ILE A 65 -4.89 -5.16 -24.62
N TYR A 66 -4.54 -5.08 -23.35
CA TYR A 66 -3.40 -4.29 -22.89
C TYR A 66 -2.14 -5.15 -22.72
N SER A 67 -1.08 -4.71 -23.40
CA SER A 67 0.27 -5.27 -23.27
C SER A 67 0.82 -5.17 -21.84
N ASP A 68 1.85 -5.97 -21.53
CA ASP A 68 2.53 -5.96 -20.23
C ASP A 68 3.08 -4.59 -19.85
N ARG A 69 3.58 -3.83 -20.83
CA ARG A 69 4.01 -2.44 -20.63
C ARG A 69 2.86 -1.56 -20.14
N THR A 70 1.68 -1.72 -20.72
CA THR A 70 0.49 -0.95 -20.36
C THR A 70 -0.03 -1.38 -18.99
N PHE A 71 -0.04 -2.68 -18.71
CA PHE A 71 -0.38 -3.22 -17.39
C PHE A 71 0.55 -2.64 -16.31
N ARG A 72 1.86 -2.71 -16.53
CA ARG A 72 2.86 -2.19 -15.58
C ARG A 72 2.71 -0.70 -15.35
N ARG A 73 2.39 0.09 -16.38
CA ARG A 73 2.09 1.52 -16.21
C ARG A 73 0.84 1.76 -15.36
N ARG A 74 -0.18 0.90 -15.49
CA ARG A 74 -1.48 1.02 -14.80
C ARG A 74 -1.50 0.52 -13.36
N PHE A 75 -0.78 -0.56 -13.09
CA PHE A 75 -0.75 -1.21 -11.77
C PHE A 75 0.57 -1.01 -11.03
N ARG A 76 1.57 -0.37 -11.65
CA ARG A 76 2.94 -0.19 -11.12
C ARG A 76 3.69 -1.50 -10.84
N MET A 77 3.21 -2.61 -11.37
CA MET A 77 3.79 -3.96 -11.21
C MET A 77 3.44 -4.85 -12.41
N GLY A 78 4.11 -6.00 -12.52
CA GLY A 78 3.78 -7.02 -13.53
C GLY A 78 2.50 -7.82 -13.18
N ARG A 79 1.91 -8.49 -14.18
CA ARG A 79 0.67 -9.28 -14.00
C ARG A 79 0.84 -10.41 -12.99
N ASP A 80 1.94 -11.16 -13.08
CA ASP A 80 2.19 -12.30 -12.20
C ASP A 80 2.32 -11.87 -10.74
N LEU A 81 2.98 -10.74 -10.50
CA LEU A 81 3.08 -10.15 -9.16
C LEU A 81 1.71 -9.73 -8.64
N PHE A 82 0.91 -9.08 -9.49
CA PHE A 82 -0.45 -8.71 -9.12
C PHE A 82 -1.31 -9.94 -8.77
N LEU A 83 -1.27 -10.99 -9.58
CA LEU A 83 -2.01 -12.23 -9.32
C LEU A 83 -1.56 -12.93 -8.04
N ARG A 84 -0.25 -12.97 -7.78
CA ARG A 84 0.29 -13.51 -6.52
C ARG A 84 -0.20 -12.73 -5.30
N ILE A 85 -0.24 -11.40 -5.40
CA ILE A 85 -0.78 -10.53 -4.35
C ILE A 85 -2.28 -10.81 -4.15
N VAL A 86 -3.06 -10.88 -5.22
CA VAL A 86 -4.50 -11.19 -5.15
C VAL A 86 -4.74 -12.54 -4.48
N HIS A 87 -3.99 -13.57 -4.87
CA HIS A 87 -4.09 -14.90 -4.25
C HIS A 87 -3.86 -14.84 -2.75
N SER A 88 -2.74 -14.24 -2.36
CA SER A 88 -2.34 -14.08 -0.96
C SER A 88 -3.39 -13.33 -0.13
N VAL A 89 -3.99 -12.28 -0.70
CA VAL A 89 -5.05 -11.49 -0.03
C VAL A 89 -6.37 -12.26 0.07
N VAL A 90 -6.70 -13.10 -0.92
CA VAL A 90 -7.89 -13.95 -0.88
C VAL A 90 -7.77 -15.03 0.19
N GLU A 91 -6.57 -15.57 0.39
CA GLU A 91 -6.27 -16.55 1.45
C GLU A 91 -6.34 -15.94 2.85
N ASP A 92 -5.82 -14.71 3.02
CA ASP A 92 -5.84 -14.01 4.31
C ASP A 92 -7.25 -13.53 4.72
N ASP A 93 -8.04 -13.04 3.74
CA ASP A 93 -9.31 -12.39 4.04
C ASP A 93 -10.49 -12.88 3.17
N SER A 94 -11.40 -13.60 3.83
CA SER A 94 -12.67 -14.12 3.27
C SER A 94 -13.58 -13.07 2.63
N TYR A 95 -13.33 -11.78 2.84
CA TYR A 95 -14.00 -10.69 2.14
C TYR A 95 -13.73 -10.67 0.65
N PHE A 96 -12.51 -11.04 0.24
CA PHE A 96 -12.13 -11.00 -1.17
C PHE A 96 -12.72 -12.17 -1.95
N VAL A 97 -13.00 -13.29 -1.29
CA VAL A 97 -13.72 -14.43 -1.87
C VAL A 97 -15.04 -13.96 -2.50
N GLN A 98 -15.27 -14.34 -3.75
CA GLN A 98 -16.49 -13.98 -4.47
C GLN A 98 -17.64 -14.84 -3.95
N LYS A 99 -18.65 -14.19 -3.36
CA LYS A 99 -19.85 -14.86 -2.82
C LYS A 99 -21.01 -14.76 -3.81
N ARG A 100 -21.93 -15.72 -3.72
CA ARG A 100 -23.23 -15.67 -4.39
C ARG A 100 -24.28 -15.14 -3.42
N ASP A 101 -25.23 -14.37 -3.92
CA ASP A 101 -26.40 -13.98 -3.14
C ASP A 101 -27.42 -15.13 -3.04
N ALA A 102 -28.53 -14.90 -2.32
CA ALA A 102 -29.59 -15.89 -2.11
C ALA A 102 -30.28 -16.35 -3.42
N ILE A 103 -30.12 -15.59 -4.51
CA ILE A 103 -30.67 -15.88 -5.84
C ILE A 103 -29.57 -16.51 -6.73
N GLY A 104 -28.39 -16.78 -6.17
CA GLY A 104 -27.27 -17.42 -6.86
C GLY A 104 -26.45 -16.46 -7.72
N LYS A 105 -26.74 -15.15 -7.75
CA LYS A 105 -26.00 -14.16 -8.54
C LYS A 105 -24.63 -13.92 -7.92
N LYS A 106 -23.58 -13.98 -8.76
CA LYS A 106 -22.21 -13.70 -8.32
C LYS A 106 -22.05 -12.22 -7.95
N GLY A 107 -21.55 -11.95 -6.76
CA GLY A 107 -21.16 -10.61 -6.31
C GLY A 107 -19.84 -10.15 -6.93
N LEU A 108 -19.26 -9.09 -6.36
CA LEU A 108 -17.95 -8.56 -6.77
C LEU A 108 -16.83 -9.60 -6.63
N SER A 109 -16.04 -9.75 -7.69
CA SER A 109 -14.86 -10.63 -7.71
C SER A 109 -13.69 -10.08 -6.88
N HIS A 110 -12.76 -10.94 -6.48
CA HIS A 110 -11.50 -10.52 -5.85
C HIS A 110 -10.70 -9.60 -6.78
N ILE A 111 -10.64 -9.89 -8.09
CA ILE A 111 -9.93 -9.06 -9.08
C ILE A 111 -10.49 -7.64 -9.08
N GLN A 112 -11.81 -7.46 -9.07
CA GLN A 112 -12.42 -6.13 -9.02
C GLN A 112 -12.05 -5.37 -7.75
N LYS A 113 -12.17 -6.01 -6.59
CA LYS A 113 -11.86 -5.39 -5.29
C LYS A 113 -10.39 -4.99 -5.20
N CYS A 114 -9.48 -5.89 -5.57
CA CYS A 114 -8.04 -5.65 -5.55
C CYS A 114 -7.62 -4.61 -6.62
N THR A 115 -8.23 -4.63 -7.81
CA THR A 115 -7.98 -3.62 -8.85
C THR A 115 -8.40 -2.23 -8.38
N SER A 116 -9.56 -2.12 -7.73
CA SER A 116 -10.02 -0.87 -7.13
C SER A 116 -9.04 -0.36 -6.08
N ALA A 117 -8.62 -1.20 -5.14
CA ALA A 117 -7.67 -0.83 -4.10
C ALA A 117 -6.33 -0.38 -4.69
N MET A 118 -5.78 -1.18 -5.62
CA MET A 118 -4.51 -0.87 -6.28
C MET A 118 -4.56 0.42 -7.09
N ARG A 119 -5.67 0.72 -7.77
CA ARG A 119 -5.82 1.97 -8.51
C ARG A 119 -5.90 3.18 -7.59
N ILE A 120 -6.58 3.07 -6.45
CA ILE A 120 -6.59 4.13 -5.45
C ILE A 120 -5.17 4.37 -4.92
N LEU A 121 -4.41 3.32 -4.61
CA LEU A 121 -3.03 3.43 -4.11
C LEU A 121 -2.05 3.97 -5.17
N ALA A 122 -2.13 3.47 -6.40
CA ALA A 122 -1.16 3.78 -7.46
C ALA A 122 -1.29 5.21 -8.03
N TYR A 123 -2.50 5.79 -7.93
CA TYR A 123 -2.83 7.07 -8.56
C TYR A 123 -3.39 8.11 -7.59
N GLY A 124 -3.68 7.74 -6.34
CA GLY A 124 -4.35 8.65 -5.40
C GLY A 124 -5.79 8.99 -5.81
N LEU A 125 -6.47 8.10 -6.55
CA LEU A 125 -7.84 8.33 -7.01
C LEU A 125 -8.81 8.45 -5.84
N SER A 126 -9.86 9.25 -6.03
CA SER A 126 -11.03 9.23 -5.15
C SER A 126 -11.75 7.88 -5.23
N ALA A 127 -12.39 7.48 -4.14
CA ALA A 127 -12.99 6.14 -4.06
C ALA A 127 -14.19 5.96 -5.00
N ASP A 128 -14.93 7.04 -5.28
CA ASP A 128 -16.05 7.08 -6.23
C ASP A 128 -15.60 6.93 -7.69
N ALA A 129 -14.42 7.43 -8.06
CA ALA A 129 -13.87 7.31 -9.42
C ALA A 129 -13.60 5.84 -9.85
N THR A 130 -13.56 4.91 -8.89
CA THR A 130 -13.41 3.49 -9.21
C THR A 130 -14.70 2.83 -9.70
N ASP A 131 -15.86 3.49 -9.56
CA ASP A 131 -17.16 2.93 -9.95
C ASP A 131 -17.25 2.74 -11.47
N GLU A 132 -16.77 3.69 -12.26
CA GLU A 132 -16.87 3.65 -13.73
C GLU A 132 -16.27 2.38 -14.33
N TYR A 133 -15.08 2.01 -13.87
CA TYR A 133 -14.33 0.88 -14.42
C TYR A 133 -14.51 -0.40 -13.60
N CYS A 134 -14.34 -0.33 -12.28
CA CYS A 134 -14.36 -1.54 -11.44
C CYS A 134 -15.79 -1.94 -11.06
N ARG A 135 -16.77 -1.04 -11.19
CA ARG A 135 -18.18 -1.23 -10.82
C ARG A 135 -18.39 -1.40 -9.31
N LEU A 136 -17.60 -0.68 -8.50
CA LEU A 136 -17.74 -0.60 -7.05
C LEU A 136 -18.25 0.78 -6.64
N GLY A 137 -19.27 0.82 -5.77
CA GLY A 137 -19.65 2.07 -5.13
C GLY A 137 -18.60 2.54 -4.12
N GLU A 138 -18.51 3.86 -3.90
CA GLU A 138 -17.49 4.52 -3.07
C GLU A 138 -17.24 3.83 -1.72
N SER A 139 -18.31 3.52 -0.97
CA SER A 139 -18.21 2.86 0.34
C SER A 139 -17.59 1.46 0.25
N THR A 140 -17.86 0.74 -0.83
CA THR A 140 -17.30 -0.61 -1.08
C THR A 140 -15.85 -0.51 -1.54
N SER A 141 -15.51 0.50 -2.34
CA SER A 141 -14.13 0.78 -2.75
C SER A 141 -13.25 1.14 -1.55
N MET A 142 -13.74 2.01 -0.67
CA MET A 142 -13.02 2.38 0.57
C MET A 142 -12.87 1.19 1.53
N LYS A 143 -13.93 0.39 1.69
CA LYS A 143 -13.86 -0.84 2.49
C LYS A 143 -12.86 -1.84 1.90
N SER A 144 -12.87 -2.01 0.57
CA SER A 144 -11.94 -2.91 -0.12
C SER A 144 -10.51 -2.42 0.02
N LEU A 145 -10.25 -1.11 -0.11
CA LEU A 145 -8.94 -0.52 0.12
C LEU A 145 -8.42 -0.81 1.53
N LYS A 146 -9.22 -0.55 2.56
CA LYS A 146 -8.81 -0.77 3.95
C LYS A 146 -8.44 -2.23 4.20
N ARG A 147 -9.33 -3.16 3.83
CA ARG A 147 -9.10 -4.60 4.02
C ARG A 147 -7.93 -5.11 3.18
N PHE A 148 -7.73 -4.53 2.00
CA PHE A 148 -6.60 -4.84 1.15
C PHE A 148 -5.28 -4.44 1.83
N VAL A 149 -5.19 -3.22 2.35
CA VAL A 149 -3.99 -2.75 3.07
C VAL A 149 -3.74 -3.59 4.33
N ASP A 150 -4.77 -3.87 5.12
CA ASP A 150 -4.65 -4.73 6.31
C ASP A 150 -4.08 -6.13 5.91
N ALA A 151 -4.62 -6.76 4.86
CA ALA A 151 -4.14 -8.05 4.37
C ALA A 151 -2.71 -8.00 3.81
N ILE A 152 -2.34 -6.92 3.10
CA ILE A 152 -0.97 -6.73 2.61
C ILE A 152 0.01 -6.64 3.79
N VAL A 153 -0.32 -5.87 4.82
CA VAL A 153 0.53 -5.75 6.01
C VAL A 153 0.64 -7.09 6.73
N ASN A 154 -0.46 -7.84 6.87
CA ASN A 154 -0.43 -9.15 7.52
C ASN A 154 0.45 -10.16 6.76
N VAL A 155 0.24 -10.29 5.45
CA VAL A 155 0.90 -11.33 4.65
C VAL A 155 2.34 -10.96 4.28
N PHE A 156 2.55 -9.72 3.84
CA PHE A 156 3.85 -9.27 3.32
C PHE A 156 4.66 -8.49 4.34
N GLY A 157 4.05 -7.98 5.41
CA GLY A 157 4.73 -7.18 6.42
C GLY A 157 5.94 -7.88 7.04
N PRO A 158 5.81 -9.11 7.55
CA PRO A 158 6.93 -9.83 8.18
C PRO A 158 8.13 -10.05 7.26
N LYS A 159 7.94 -10.05 5.94
CA LYS A 159 9.00 -10.30 4.97
C LYS A 159 9.54 -9.04 4.31
N TYR A 160 8.68 -8.05 4.05
CA TYR A 160 8.99 -6.91 3.20
C TYR A 160 8.84 -5.55 3.89
N LEU A 161 8.07 -5.46 4.98
CA LEU A 161 7.89 -4.21 5.74
C LEU A 161 8.56 -4.26 7.11
N ARG A 162 9.45 -5.24 7.35
CA ARG A 162 10.23 -5.35 8.58
C ARG A 162 11.54 -4.58 8.50
N GLU A 163 12.11 -4.30 9.66
CA GLU A 163 13.47 -3.81 9.78
C GLU A 163 14.49 -4.81 9.21
N PRO A 164 15.60 -4.32 8.62
CA PRO A 164 16.70 -5.18 8.20
C PRO A 164 17.31 -5.89 9.41
N SER A 165 17.52 -7.20 9.32
CA SER A 165 18.26 -7.93 10.35
C SER A 165 19.76 -7.66 10.22
N ASP A 166 20.54 -7.96 11.25
CA ASP A 166 22.01 -7.90 11.18
C ASP A 166 22.53 -8.71 9.98
N ASP A 167 21.93 -9.87 9.67
CA ASP A 167 22.26 -10.68 8.50
C ASP A 167 21.95 -9.98 7.17
N ASP A 168 20.79 -9.32 7.04
CA ASP A 168 20.47 -8.53 5.85
C ASP A 168 21.47 -7.38 5.67
N ILE A 169 21.87 -6.76 6.79
CA ILE A 169 22.84 -5.66 6.80
C ILE A 169 24.19 -6.15 6.30
N GLN A 170 24.72 -7.21 6.90
CA GLN A 170 26.01 -7.79 6.51
C GLN A 170 26.00 -8.29 5.08
N HIS A 171 24.94 -8.99 4.66
CA HIS A 171 24.81 -9.47 3.29
C HIS A 171 24.87 -8.32 2.30
N HIS A 172 24.18 -7.21 2.57
CA HIS A 172 24.17 -6.07 1.67
C HIS A 172 25.50 -5.30 1.67
N LEU A 173 26.13 -5.12 2.83
CA LEU A 173 27.46 -4.51 2.93
C LEU A 173 28.50 -5.31 2.15
N ASN A 174 28.46 -6.64 2.21
CA ASN A 174 29.35 -7.52 1.46
C ASN A 174 29.14 -7.39 -0.06
N GLN A 175 27.88 -7.33 -0.52
CA GLN A 175 27.56 -7.08 -1.92
C GLN A 175 28.12 -5.74 -2.42
N ASN A 176 27.99 -4.67 -1.62
CA ASN A 176 28.49 -3.36 -2.00
C ASN A 176 30.02 -3.28 -1.93
N ALA A 177 30.65 -3.93 -0.96
CA ALA A 177 32.10 -4.06 -0.87
C ALA A 177 32.68 -4.76 -2.12
N ALA A 178 32.06 -5.86 -2.57
CA ALA A 178 32.46 -6.57 -3.78
C ALA A 178 32.35 -5.72 -5.06
N ARG A 179 31.55 -4.65 -5.03
CA ARG A 179 31.38 -3.69 -6.13
C ARG A 179 32.31 -2.48 -6.03
N GLY A 180 33.17 -2.42 -5.02
CA GLY A 180 34.09 -1.30 -4.79
C GLY A 180 33.55 -0.21 -3.84
N PHE A 181 32.45 -0.46 -3.13
CA PHE A 181 31.87 0.46 -2.15
C PHE A 181 31.87 -0.13 -0.73
N PRO A 182 33.06 -0.38 -0.13
CA PRO A 182 33.15 -0.95 1.21
C PRO A 182 32.51 -0.03 2.26
N GLY A 183 31.68 -0.60 3.14
CA GLY A 183 30.99 0.14 4.21
C GLY A 183 29.77 0.95 3.75
N MET A 184 29.40 0.90 2.47
CA MET A 184 28.20 1.57 1.96
C MET A 184 26.99 0.64 2.07
N PHE A 185 25.96 1.03 2.83
CA PHE A 185 24.69 0.29 2.92
C PHE A 185 23.69 0.65 1.81
N GLY A 186 23.96 1.69 1.03
CA GLY A 186 23.12 2.09 -0.10
C GLY A 186 23.01 3.61 -0.22
N SER A 187 22.32 4.05 -1.27
CA SER A 187 21.93 5.45 -1.41
C SER A 187 20.73 5.70 -0.52
N ILE A 188 20.86 6.66 0.39
CA ILE A 188 19.78 7.10 1.27
C ILE A 188 19.11 8.28 0.58
N ASP A 189 17.82 8.14 0.29
CA ASP A 189 16.96 9.27 -0.08
C ASP A 189 15.93 9.49 1.01
N CYS A 190 15.62 10.75 1.32
CA CYS A 190 14.67 11.11 2.36
C CYS A 190 13.59 12.02 1.80
N THR A 191 12.33 11.64 2.01
CA THR A 191 11.18 12.48 1.67
C THR A 191 10.51 12.95 2.94
N HIS A 192 10.35 14.26 3.07
CA HIS A 192 9.56 14.87 4.14
C HIS A 192 8.09 14.83 3.76
N TRP A 193 7.29 14.16 4.58
CA TRP A 193 5.85 14.14 4.42
C TRP A 193 5.17 14.95 5.52
N GLU A 194 4.60 16.09 5.15
CA GLU A 194 3.86 16.94 6.10
C GLU A 194 2.58 16.24 6.57
N TRP A 195 2.48 16.04 7.87
CA TRP A 195 1.36 15.41 8.54
C TRP A 195 0.36 16.47 9.00
N LYS A 196 -0.45 16.96 8.06
CA LYS A 196 -1.45 18.01 8.28
C LYS A 196 -2.43 17.72 9.42
N ASN A 197 -2.77 16.44 9.62
CA ASN A 197 -3.71 15.97 10.66
C ASN A 197 -2.99 15.18 11.77
N CYS A 198 -1.78 15.58 12.14
CA CYS A 198 -1.04 14.95 13.23
C CYS A 198 -1.82 15.06 14.56
N PRO A 199 -2.15 13.94 15.24
CA PRO A 199 -2.82 13.95 16.53
C PRO A 199 -2.07 14.83 17.54
N VAL A 200 -2.79 15.58 18.37
CA VAL A 200 -2.20 16.54 19.33
C VAL A 200 -1.14 15.89 20.22
N ALA A 201 -1.40 14.66 20.68
CA ALA A 201 -0.48 13.87 21.50
C ALA A 201 0.90 13.62 20.84
N TRP A 202 0.99 13.70 19.52
CA TRP A 202 2.20 13.40 18.74
C TRP A 202 2.83 14.64 18.12
N GLN A 203 2.17 15.80 18.18
CA GLN A 203 2.69 17.01 17.53
C GLN A 203 4.08 17.40 18.04
N GLY A 204 4.32 17.32 19.35
CA GLY A 204 5.63 17.68 19.92
C GLY A 204 6.78 16.80 19.43
N GLN A 205 6.51 15.52 19.14
CA GLN A 205 7.51 14.60 18.63
C GLN A 205 7.81 14.90 17.15
N TYR A 206 6.77 15.06 16.32
CA TYR A 206 6.90 15.17 14.86
C TYR A 206 6.99 16.61 14.33
N GLN A 207 7.05 17.63 15.20
CA GLN A 207 7.17 19.03 14.81
C GLN A 207 8.62 19.39 14.49
N ASP A 208 8.85 19.97 13.32
CA ASP A 208 10.15 20.49 12.91
C ASP A 208 10.42 21.90 13.46
N ARG A 209 11.59 22.45 13.14
CA ARG A 209 12.01 23.79 13.58
C ARG A 209 11.14 24.91 13.00
N GLU A 210 10.45 24.67 11.88
CA GLU A 210 9.53 25.62 11.25
C GLU A 210 8.10 25.50 11.81
N GLY A 211 7.89 24.55 12.74
CA GLY A 211 6.58 24.28 13.32
C GLY A 211 5.69 23.37 12.48
N LYS A 212 6.18 22.81 11.37
CA LYS A 212 5.44 21.86 10.55
C LYS A 212 5.58 20.47 11.14
N ARG A 213 4.48 19.72 11.16
CA ARG A 213 4.49 18.33 11.60
C ARG A 213 4.88 17.49 10.40
N SER A 214 5.98 16.77 10.42
CA SER A 214 6.41 15.95 9.28
C SER A 214 6.97 14.59 9.71
N ILE A 215 6.72 13.58 8.88
CA ILE A 215 7.34 12.27 8.98
C ILE A 215 8.45 12.22 7.93
N ILE A 216 9.65 11.80 8.34
CA ILE A 216 10.75 11.56 7.39
C ILE A 216 10.67 10.11 6.96
N LEU A 217 10.43 9.91 5.68
CA LEU A 217 10.53 8.60 5.05
C LEU A 217 11.91 8.49 4.44
N GLU A 218 12.81 7.77 5.11
CA GLU A 218 14.10 7.36 4.55
C GLU A 218 13.89 6.05 3.80
N ALA A 219 14.30 5.99 2.54
CA ALA A 219 14.24 4.77 1.73
C ALA A 219 15.66 4.39 1.31
N ILE A 220 16.08 3.16 1.64
CA ILE A 220 17.37 2.62 1.20
C ILE A 220 17.09 1.60 0.10
N ALA A 221 17.47 1.96 -1.13
CA ALA A 221 17.34 1.08 -2.27
C ALA A 221 18.60 0.20 -2.40
N THR A 222 18.43 -1.09 -2.16
CA THR A 222 19.48 -2.10 -2.40
C THR A 222 19.52 -2.51 -3.87
N GLN A 223 20.58 -3.21 -4.29
CA GLN A 223 20.69 -3.77 -5.64
C GLN A 223 19.52 -4.70 -5.99
N MET A 224 18.99 -5.44 -5.01
CA MET A 224 17.84 -6.33 -5.21
C MET A 224 16.49 -5.59 -5.17
N ALA A 225 16.52 -4.24 -5.25
CA ALA A 225 15.36 -3.36 -5.14
C ALA A 225 14.53 -3.58 -3.86
N ARG A 226 15.14 -4.14 -2.81
CA ARG A 226 14.54 -4.04 -1.46
C ARG A 226 14.65 -2.61 -1.02
N VAL A 227 13.52 -2.07 -0.58
CA VAL A 227 13.41 -0.77 0.05
C VAL A 227 13.28 -1.03 1.55
N TYR A 228 14.28 -0.63 2.31
CA TYR A 228 14.14 -0.50 3.75
C TYR A 228 13.61 0.89 4.03
N TRP A 229 12.64 0.98 4.94
CA TRP A 229 12.07 2.25 5.35
C TRP A 229 12.25 2.41 6.86
N CYS A 230 12.66 3.61 7.30
CA CYS A 230 12.75 3.96 8.71
C CYS A 230 12.00 5.29 8.90
N PRO A 231 10.85 5.30 9.59
CA PRO A 231 10.12 6.52 9.88
C PRO A 231 10.83 7.26 11.01
N ARG A 232 11.76 8.16 10.68
CA ARG A 232 12.45 8.93 11.72
C ARG A 232 11.66 10.17 12.12
N VAL A 233 11.63 10.37 13.43
CA VAL A 233 11.38 11.66 14.05
C VAL A 233 12.68 12.47 13.95
N LYS A 234 12.62 13.72 13.50
CA LYS A 234 13.78 14.62 13.31
C LYS A 234 14.46 15.04 14.64
N GLN A 235 14.33 14.27 15.72
CA GLN A 235 15.05 14.55 16.96
C GLN A 235 16.51 14.10 16.80
N ARG A 236 17.35 15.11 16.53
CA ARG A 236 18.82 15.08 16.48
C ARG A 236 19.43 14.42 15.24
N TYR A 237 19.61 15.25 14.20
CA TYR A 237 20.88 15.22 13.45
C TYR A 237 22.01 15.59 14.41
N GLN A 238 22.49 14.65 15.23
CA GLN A 238 23.85 14.78 15.76
C GLN A 238 24.78 14.34 14.65
N ARG A 239 25.52 15.32 14.12
CA ARG A 239 26.64 15.12 13.21
C ARG A 239 27.54 14.03 13.80
N ILE A 240 27.80 12.98 13.01
CA ILE A 240 29.09 12.29 13.06
C ILE A 240 30.05 13.18 12.26
#